data_AF-A0A6A7M564-F1
#
_entry.id   AF-A0A6A7M564-F1
#
_cell.length_a   1.000
_cell.length_b   1.000
_cell.length_c   1.000
_cell.angle_alpha   90.00
_cell.angle_beta   90.00
_cell.angle_gamma   90.00
#
_symmetry.space_group_name_H-M   'P 1'
#
loop_
_entity.id
_entity.type
_entity.pdbx_description
1 polymer ?
#
loop_
_entity_poly.entity_id
_entity_poly.type
_entity_poly.pdbx_seq_one_letter_code
_entity_poly.pdbx_strand_id
1 'polypeptide(L)'
;MYISEIFAAGFRCFSDKEPLRLGLRPGLNILVGPNDAGKTAIIDAPRHLLWTRGDDYVRLGPVAKLTNRKDRIETGRTPQERKRQGRGVATAKR
;
A
#
# COMPACT_ATOMS: atom_id res chain seq x y z
N MET A 1 -11.65 -16.54 -27.03
CA MET A 1 -10.72 -15.46 -26.60
C MET A 1 -10.45 -15.63 -25.11
N TYR A 2 -9.20 -15.50 -24.66
CA TYR A 2 -8.82 -15.64 -23.24
C TYR A 2 -7.57 -14.78 -22.94
N ILE A 3 -7.30 -14.51 -21.65
CA ILE A 3 -6.06 -13.85 -21.21
C ILE A 3 -4.98 -14.92 -21.13
N SER A 4 -3.91 -14.80 -21.92
CA SER A 4 -2.82 -15.78 -21.96
C SER A 4 -1.70 -15.50 -20.97
N GLU A 5 -1.47 -14.25 -20.59
CA GLU A 5 -0.40 -13.85 -19.68
C GLU A 5 -0.78 -12.59 -18.88
N ILE A 6 -0.33 -12.54 -17.62
CA ILE A 6 -0.30 -11.32 -16.80
C ILE A 6 1.17 -10.99 -16.51
N PHE A 7 1.60 -9.80 -16.92
CA PHE A 7 2.90 -9.23 -16.60
C PHE A 7 2.75 -8.02 -15.67
N ALA A 8 3.53 -7.98 -14.59
CA ALA A 8 3.56 -6.83 -13.69
C ALA A 8 4.98 -6.55 -13.16
N ALA A 9 5.43 -5.32 -13.31
CA ALA A 9 6.69 -4.79 -12.78
C ALA A 9 6.41 -3.45 -12.09
N GLY A 10 7.15 -3.14 -11.02
CA GLY A 10 6.95 -1.93 -10.23
C GLY A 10 5.56 -1.82 -9.58
N PHE A 11 4.88 -2.94 -9.32
CA PHE A 11 3.52 -2.98 -8.79
C PHE A 11 3.45 -3.80 -7.49
N ARG A 12 3.08 -3.14 -6.38
CA ARG A 12 2.99 -3.74 -5.04
C ARG A 12 4.27 -4.51 -4.66
N CYS A 13 4.19 -5.84 -4.55
CA CYS A 13 5.30 -6.72 -4.19
C CYS A 13 6.19 -7.13 -5.39
N PHE A 14 5.82 -6.76 -6.63
CA PHE A 14 6.61 -7.06 -7.82
C PHE A 14 7.51 -5.87 -8.15
N SER A 15 8.82 -6.06 -8.04
CA SER A 15 9.81 -5.02 -8.35
C SER A 15 10.23 -5.08 -9.83
N ASP A 16 10.93 -4.05 -10.31
CA ASP A 16 11.49 -4.09 -11.67
C ASP A 16 12.57 -5.18 -11.84
N LYS A 17 13.22 -5.58 -10.74
CA LYS A 17 14.25 -6.63 -10.73
C LYS A 17 13.64 -8.03 -10.65
N GLU A 18 12.48 -8.16 -10.03
CA GLU A 18 11.73 -9.40 -9.85
C GLU A 18 10.26 -9.19 -10.24
N PRO A 19 9.98 -9.14 -11.55
CA PRO A 19 8.63 -8.93 -12.05
C PRO A 19 7.80 -10.22 -12.01
N LEU A 20 6.48 -10.07 -11.96
CA LEU A 20 5.54 -11.16 -12.18
C LEU A 20 5.43 -11.45 -13.68
N ARG A 21 5.61 -12.71 -14.06
CA ARG A 21 5.22 -13.27 -15.37
C ARG A 21 4.38 -14.50 -15.14
N LEU A 22 3.06 -14.37 -15.28
CA LEU A 22 2.11 -15.45 -15.03
C LEU A 22 1.38 -15.84 -16.32
N GLY A 23 1.75 -17.00 -16.87
CA GLY A 23 1.01 -17.63 -17.96
C GLY A 23 -0.31 -18.24 -17.46
N LEU A 24 -1.39 -17.96 -18.17
CA LEU A 24 -2.74 -18.45 -17.87
C LEU A 24 -3.20 -19.43 -18.94
N ARG A 25 -3.91 -20.47 -18.51
CA ARG A 25 -4.54 -21.45 -19.39
C ARG A 25 -6.01 -21.10 -19.62
N PRO A 26 -6.58 -21.43 -20.79
CA PRO A 26 -8.02 -21.35 -20.96
C PRO A 26 -8.72 -22.28 -19.95
N GLY A 27 -9.88 -21.85 -19.44
CA GLY A 27 -10.62 -22.57 -18.40
C GLY A 27 -10.26 -22.12 -16.98
N LEU A 28 -9.88 -23.06 -16.12
CA LEU A 28 -9.66 -22.82 -14.69
C LEU A 28 -8.18 -22.65 -14.35
N ASN A 29 -7.85 -21.51 -13.73
CA ASN A 29 -6.56 -21.26 -13.10
C ASN A 29 -6.77 -21.06 -11.61
N ILE A 30 -5.95 -21.72 -10.78
CA ILE A 30 -6.05 -21.65 -9.32
C ILE A 30 -4.77 -20.99 -8.79
N LEU A 31 -4.92 -19.93 -8.00
CA LEU A 31 -3.81 -19.26 -7.32
C LEU A 31 -3.73 -19.75 -5.86
N VAL A 32 -2.65 -20.43 -5.51
CA VAL A 32 -2.39 -20.94 -4.16
C VAL A 32 -1.04 -20.48 -3.63
N GLY A 33 -0.89 -20.45 -2.31
CA GLY A 33 0.35 -20.07 -1.65
C GLY A 33 0.10 -19.49 -0.25
N PRO A 34 1.16 -19.16 0.51
CA PRO A 34 1.05 -18.56 1.83
C PRO A 34 0.28 -17.23 1.81
N ASN A 35 -0.33 -16.88 2.93
CA ASN A 35 -0.90 -15.54 3.10
C ASN A 35 0.19 -14.48 2.87
N ASP A 36 -0.21 -13.35 2.30
CA ASP A 36 0.68 -12.23 1.96
C ASP A 36 1.78 -12.51 0.93
N ALA A 37 1.79 -13.69 0.30
CA ALA A 37 2.71 -14.02 -0.81
C ALA A 37 2.43 -13.24 -2.12
N GLY A 38 1.50 -12.28 -2.12
CA GLY A 38 1.19 -11.47 -3.31
C GLY A 38 0.03 -11.98 -4.18
N LYS A 39 -0.73 -13.01 -3.75
CA LYS A 39 -1.88 -13.54 -4.51
C LYS A 39 -2.91 -12.45 -4.88
N THR A 40 -3.22 -11.57 -3.94
CA THR A 40 -4.12 -10.41 -4.19
C THR A 40 -3.51 -9.43 -5.20
N ALA A 41 -2.18 -9.21 -5.14
CA ALA A 41 -1.48 -8.32 -6.06
C ALA A 41 -1.55 -8.83 -7.51
N ILE A 42 -1.53 -10.15 -7.74
CA ILE A 42 -1.69 -10.75 -9.07
C ILE A 42 -3.03 -10.34 -9.70
N ILE A 43 -4.11 -10.33 -8.91
CA ILE A 43 -5.45 -9.98 -9.40
C ILE A 43 -5.62 -8.46 -9.50
N ASP A 44 -4.99 -7.70 -8.63
CA ASP A 44 -5.10 -6.24 -8.63
C ASP A 44 -4.36 -5.57 -9.79
N ALA A 45 -3.30 -6.19 -10.33
CA ALA A 45 -2.58 -5.66 -11.48
C ALA A 45 -3.47 -5.46 -12.73
N PRO A 46 -4.17 -6.49 -13.25
CA PRO A 46 -5.07 -6.32 -14.38
C PRO A 46 -6.29 -5.44 -14.04
N ARG A 47 -6.80 -5.48 -12.79
CA ARG A 47 -7.88 -4.57 -12.35
C ARG A 47 -7.45 -3.11 -12.42
N HIS A 48 -6.21 -2.82 -12.03
CA HIS A 48 -5.64 -1.48 -12.09
C HIS A 48 -5.47 -1.01 -13.54
N LEU A 49 -4.94 -1.87 -14.41
CA LEU A 49 -4.73 -1.56 -15.83
C LEU A 49 -6.05 -1.34 -16.58
N LEU A 50 -7.06 -2.17 -16.33
CA LEU A 50 -8.37 -2.09 -16.98
C LEU A 50 -9.29 -1.04 -16.33
N TRP A 51 -8.80 -0.30 -15.34
CA TRP A 51 -9.55 0.73 -14.60
C TRP A 51 -10.86 0.21 -14.00
N THR A 52 -10.94 -1.08 -13.65
CA THR A 52 -12.13 -1.60 -12.97
C THR A 52 -12.12 -1.11 -11.52
N ARG A 53 -12.83 -0.01 -11.27
CA ARG A 53 -13.04 0.52 -9.92
C ARG A 53 -14.11 -0.31 -9.22
N GLY A 54 -13.73 -1.45 -8.68
CA GLY A 54 -14.48 -2.11 -7.60
C GLY A 54 -14.18 -1.41 -6.28
N ASP A 55 -15.20 -1.26 -5.43
CA ASP A 55 -15.18 -0.49 -4.18
C ASP A 55 -14.02 -0.87 -3.24
N ASP A 56 -13.14 0.08 -2.97
CA ASP A 56 -12.11 0.01 -1.93
C ASP A 56 -10.90 -0.91 -2.20
N TYR A 57 -9.85 -0.36 -2.82
CA TYR A 57 -8.45 -0.52 -2.34
C TYR A 57 -7.47 0.46 -3.01
N VAL A 58 -7.92 1.69 -3.35
CA VAL A 58 -7.00 2.77 -3.77
C VAL A 58 -6.61 3.59 -2.54
N ARG A 59 -5.66 3.09 -1.75
CA ARG A 59 -4.90 3.95 -0.83
C ARG A 59 -3.62 4.39 -1.53
N LEU A 60 -3.77 5.32 -2.47
CA LEU A 60 -2.66 6.15 -2.91
C LEU A 60 -2.36 7.14 -1.77
N GLY A 61 -1.65 6.65 -0.74
CA GLY A 61 -1.01 7.54 0.21
C GLY A 61 -0.02 8.42 -0.56
N PRO A 62 0.11 9.71 -0.23
CA PRO A 62 1.09 10.56 -0.89
C PRO A 62 2.46 9.90 -0.76
N VAL A 63 3.12 9.65 -1.90
CA VAL A 63 4.54 9.32 -1.90
C VAL A 63 5.26 10.57 -1.44
N ALA A 64 5.42 10.71 -0.13
CA ALA A 64 6.24 11.74 0.45
C ALA A 64 7.66 11.48 -0.05
N LYS A 65 8.10 12.27 -1.04
CA LYS A 65 9.52 12.42 -1.32
C LYS A 65 10.13 12.95 -0.03
N LEU A 66 10.74 12.07 0.76
CA LEU A 66 11.57 12.43 1.90
C LEU A 66 12.81 13.13 1.35
N THR A 67 12.70 14.42 1.06
CA THR A 67 13.80 15.23 0.54
C THR A 67 14.68 15.79 1.65
N ASN A 68 14.41 15.55 2.94
CA ASN A 68 15.29 16.05 4.00
C ASN A 68 15.43 15.12 5.21
N ARG A 69 16.68 14.92 5.65
CA ARG A 69 17.08 14.10 6.81
C ARG A 69 16.55 14.59 8.16
N LYS A 70 15.90 15.76 8.24
CA LYS A 70 15.44 16.37 9.51
C LYS A 70 14.06 15.89 9.97
N ASP A 71 13.27 15.25 9.11
CA ASP A 71 11.89 14.85 9.45
C ASP A 71 11.78 13.50 10.18
N ARG A 72 12.91 12.93 10.62
CA ARG A 72 13.01 11.56 11.16
C ARG A 72 12.34 11.35 12.54
N ILE A 73 11.87 12.38 13.25
CA ILE A 73 11.52 12.24 14.68
C ILE A 73 10.03 12.45 15.02
N GLU A 74 9.19 13.02 14.15
CA GLU A 74 7.85 13.48 14.60
C GLU A 74 6.62 12.69 14.16
N THR A 75 6.73 11.68 13.30
CA THR A 75 5.57 10.86 12.90
C THR A 75 5.37 9.65 13.80
N GLY A 76 4.91 9.90 15.03
CA GLY A 76 4.49 8.86 15.96
C GLY A 76 3.32 9.24 16.86
N ARG A 77 2.73 10.44 16.75
CA ARG A 77 1.65 10.88 17.66
C ARG A 77 0.39 11.22 16.89
N THR A 78 -0.70 10.53 17.21
CA THR A 78 -2.03 10.79 16.66
C THR A 78 -2.57 12.13 17.18
N PRO A 79 -3.44 12.83 16.43
CA PRO A 79 -3.96 14.15 16.81
C PRO A 79 -4.65 14.20 18.19
N GLN A 80 -5.10 13.06 18.72
CA GLN A 80 -5.78 12.96 20.02
C GLN A 80 -4.85 13.14 21.23
N GLU A 81 -3.54 12.88 21.11
CA GLU A 81 -2.59 13.07 22.22
C GLU A 81 -2.26 14.55 22.49
N ARG A 82 -2.42 15.43 21.48
CA ARG A 82 -2.09 16.86 21.62
C ARG A 82 -3.03 17.62 22.56
N LYS A 83 -4.27 17.17 22.78
CA LYS A 83 -5.25 17.92 23.58
C LYS A 83 -5.19 17.69 25.10
N ARG A 84 -4.41 16.71 25.59
CA ARG A 84 -4.39 16.35 27.02
C ARG A 84 -3.36 17.12 27.86
N GLN A 85 -2.38 17.81 27.26
CA GLN A 85 -1.30 18.47 28.00
C GLN A 85 -1.45 20.00 28.16
N GLY A 86 -2.58 20.59 27.75
CA GLY A 86 -2.83 22.03 27.82
C GLY A 86 -3.49 22.55 29.11
N ARG A 87 -3.65 21.73 30.17
CA ARG A 87 -4.25 22.18 31.43
C ARG A 87 -3.40 21.76 32.63
N GLY A 88 -2.71 22.73 33.22
CA GLY A 88 -2.30 22.66 34.62
C GLY A 88 -0.82 22.88 34.90
N VAL A 89 -0.32 24.11 34.72
CA VAL A 89 0.67 24.68 35.65
C VAL A 89 0.31 26.16 35.83
N ALA A 90 -0.66 26.44 36.70
CA ALA A 90 -0.86 27.77 37.22
C ALA A 90 0.09 27.97 38.41
N THR A 91 1.00 28.91 38.22
CA THR A 91 1.95 29.47 39.16
C THR A 91 1.31 29.80 40.51
N ALA A 92 1.78 29.19 41.60
CA ALA A 92 1.54 29.68 42.95
C ALA A 92 2.73 30.54 43.38
N LYS A 93 2.54 31.86 43.27
CA LYS A 93 3.35 32.91 43.88
C LYS A 93 2.98 32.99 45.37
N ARG A 94 3.98 32.85 46.24
CA ARG A 94 4.19 33.48 47.57
C ARG A 94 4.72 32.48 48.59
#